data_AF-A0A4R2IKI2-F1
#
_entry.id   AF-A0A4R2IKI2-F1
#
_cell.length_a   1.000
_cell.length_b   1.000
_cell.length_c   1.000
_cell.angle_alpha   90.00
_cell.angle_beta   90.00
_cell.angle_gamma   90.00
#
_symmetry.space_group_name_H-M   'P 1'
#
loop_
_entity.id
_entity.type
_entity.pdbx_description
1 polymer ?
#
loop_
_entity_poly.entity_id
_entity_poly.type
_entity_poly.pdbx_seq_one_letter_code
_entity_poly.pdbx_strand_id
1 'polypeptide(L)'
;MKRRQLKLGSAVVVSLGLVVGGVVHVATADTTATAETPPENGSVALSTEEVEAATPAEAGGTMQPATTAGQPKQTAMAAEQAPAASAAATLAKTGKLKIKGVYQSTNYWCVPASSAVSLGTFGVSVSQSTLAKQMKTTTSGTYDKTALPVINSYINPLGYSTWDANTTDSATNLLNWAAHDIGILKRAPKIGVWMEKLPWNKGMKGHYGHAILIYGYDLNKKTLTVWDPWKPSGGTHTLSAATLNKTMQEYGLSYVSAHSDVDLANSGDLSGDGRDDMVAVDRQDGALYRYTNNGKGAFSGGSSAVKLSTGWNAMKEIASVGDLTGDGKPDLVAVEKSTGKLWLFKGPTPSGSTRVQVGASGWNGMRDLTGIGNIIGDSHQDLIAIEKSTGKLWAYPGKGGGFGPRKQIGTGWTSLTKLTAVGDLSRDGKPDFVAVDTKTGKLWLYKGLSFSGGTKRTELVKSGWNGMRSLTGVGDLNGDKIPDLIAVANSTGKMYLYAGKKNALGSRTLQGSGWNS
;
A
#
# COMPACT_ATOMS: atom_id res chain seq x y z
N MET A 1 20.59 17.67 -2.95
CA MET A 1 20.02 16.62 -2.05
C MET A 1 20.22 15.25 -2.69
N LYS A 2 20.51 14.18 -1.95
CA LYS A 2 20.50 12.81 -2.51
C LYS A 2 19.09 12.22 -2.41
N ARG A 3 18.44 11.94 -3.54
CA ARG A 3 17.16 11.22 -3.58
C ARG A 3 17.35 9.82 -2.98
N ARG A 4 16.42 9.38 -2.13
CA ARG A 4 16.21 7.96 -1.79
C ARG A 4 14.83 7.60 -2.31
N GLN A 5 14.70 6.43 -2.92
CA GLN A 5 13.42 5.89 -3.40
C GLN A 5 13.41 4.36 -3.21
N LEU A 6 12.22 3.77 -3.36
CA LEU A 6 11.94 2.36 -3.11
C LEU A 6 12.63 1.46 -4.15
N LYS A 7 13.24 0.36 -3.71
CA LYS A 7 14.02 -0.51 -4.61
C LYS A 7 13.13 -1.57 -5.25
N LEU A 8 12.58 -1.24 -6.41
CA LEU A 8 12.18 -2.28 -7.38
C LEU A 8 13.44 -3.00 -7.89
N GLY A 9 13.31 -4.31 -8.09
CA GLY A 9 14.40 -5.17 -8.60
C GLY A 9 14.22 -5.44 -10.09
N SER A 10 15.32 -5.46 -10.84
CA SER A 10 15.30 -5.89 -12.24
C SER A 10 14.87 -7.36 -12.32
N ALA A 11 13.80 -7.65 -13.05
CA ALA A 11 13.37 -9.03 -13.29
C ALA A 11 14.43 -9.78 -14.10
N VAL A 12 14.91 -10.91 -13.57
CA VAL A 12 15.80 -11.81 -14.32
C VAL A 12 14.93 -12.66 -15.23
N VAL A 13 15.04 -12.45 -16.54
CA VAL A 13 14.43 -13.33 -17.55
C VAL A 13 15.22 -14.65 -17.54
N VAL A 14 14.65 -15.69 -16.93
CA VAL A 14 15.18 -17.05 -17.02
C VAL A 14 14.67 -17.68 -18.32
N SER A 15 15.25 -17.26 -19.44
CA SER A 15 15.05 -17.90 -20.74
C SER A 15 15.80 -19.24 -20.77
N LEU A 16 15.17 -20.30 -20.26
CA LEU A 16 15.69 -21.66 -20.41
C LEU A 16 15.50 -22.10 -21.87
N GLY A 17 16.57 -22.00 -22.67
CA GLY A 17 16.53 -22.19 -24.12
C GLY A 17 17.87 -22.62 -24.69
N LEU A 18 18.51 -23.63 -24.08
CA LEU A 18 19.76 -24.19 -24.59
C LEU A 18 19.44 -25.30 -25.61
N VAL A 19 19.49 -24.95 -26.89
CA VAL A 19 19.47 -25.90 -28.01
C VAL A 19 20.65 -25.60 -28.92
N VAL A 20 21.68 -26.44 -28.85
CA VAL A 20 22.72 -26.53 -29.87
C VAL A 20 22.12 -27.25 -31.09
N GLY A 21 22.49 -26.83 -32.30
CA GLY A 21 21.82 -27.25 -33.53
C GLY A 21 21.88 -28.76 -33.82
N GLY A 22 20.79 -29.27 -34.40
CA GLY A 22 20.64 -30.63 -34.93
C GLY A 22 19.35 -30.71 -35.73
N VAL A 23 19.41 -31.19 -36.99
CA VAL A 23 18.36 -30.97 -38.00
C VAL A 23 17.49 -32.21 -38.22
N VAL A 24 16.18 -32.00 -38.40
CA VAL A 24 15.30 -32.88 -39.20
C VAL A 24 14.45 -32.02 -40.14
N HIS A 25 14.32 -32.43 -41.40
CA HIS A 25 13.56 -31.73 -42.45
C HIS A 25 12.11 -32.24 -42.54
N VAL A 26 11.19 -31.39 -43.03
CA VAL A 26 10.31 -31.71 -44.17
C VAL A 26 10.18 -30.44 -45.04
N ALA A 27 10.26 -30.57 -46.37
CA ALA A 27 10.06 -29.47 -47.33
C ALA A 27 8.57 -29.37 -47.75
N THR A 28 8.11 -28.37 -48.50
CA THR A 28 8.42 -28.18 -49.94
C THR A 28 8.71 -26.72 -50.34
N ALA A 29 9.46 -26.56 -51.43
CA ALA A 29 9.74 -25.29 -52.11
C ALA A 29 8.53 -24.83 -52.99
N ASP A 30 8.55 -23.79 -53.82
CA ASP A 30 9.60 -22.85 -54.32
C ASP A 30 8.87 -21.58 -54.85
N THR A 31 9.41 -20.37 -55.05
CA THR A 31 10.77 -19.78 -55.07
C THR A 31 10.81 -18.56 -54.11
N THR A 32 11.53 -17.42 -54.22
CA THR A 32 12.39 -16.75 -55.22
C THR A 32 13.34 -15.72 -54.56
N ALA A 33 14.25 -15.12 -55.35
CA ALA A 33 14.85 -13.79 -55.15
C ALA A 33 15.56 -13.48 -53.81
N THR A 34 16.80 -14.01 -53.70
CA THR A 34 18.02 -13.30 -53.25
C THR A 34 17.93 -12.04 -52.37
N ALA A 35 18.63 -12.07 -51.23
CA ALA A 35 18.85 -10.90 -50.37
C ALA A 35 20.12 -10.11 -50.73
N GLU A 36 20.10 -8.80 -50.44
CA GLU A 36 21.28 -7.94 -50.36
C GLU A 36 21.32 -7.16 -49.03
N THR A 37 22.53 -6.84 -48.56
CA THR A 37 22.82 -5.91 -47.44
C THR A 37 23.97 -5.01 -47.90
N PRO A 38 23.87 -3.68 -47.77
CA PRO A 38 24.24 -2.96 -46.53
C PRO A 38 23.24 -1.80 -46.24
N PRO A 39 23.49 -0.73 -45.44
CA PRO A 39 24.64 -0.40 -44.57
C PRO A 39 24.25 0.01 -43.12
N GLU A 40 25.21 0.60 -42.40
CA GLU A 40 25.01 1.28 -41.10
C GLU A 40 24.89 2.81 -41.25
N ASN A 41 24.39 3.49 -40.21
CA ASN A 41 24.55 4.92 -39.92
C ASN A 41 24.11 5.95 -41.00
N GLY A 42 22.87 6.41 -40.93
CA GLY A 42 22.43 7.63 -41.61
C GLY A 42 21.05 8.12 -41.16
N SER A 43 20.95 9.35 -40.63
CA SER A 43 19.67 9.98 -40.29
C SER A 43 19.13 10.79 -41.46
N VAL A 44 17.97 10.41 -42.00
CA VAL A 44 17.23 11.14 -43.05
C VAL A 44 15.76 11.29 -42.63
N ALA A 45 15.08 12.33 -43.13
CA ALA A 45 13.77 12.77 -42.66
C ALA A 45 12.58 11.94 -43.20
N LEU A 46 11.43 12.10 -42.55
CA LEU A 46 10.12 11.56 -42.98
C LEU A 46 9.67 12.19 -44.31
N SER A 47 9.07 11.38 -45.17
CA SER A 47 8.47 11.80 -46.45
C SER A 47 6.99 12.20 -46.31
N THR A 48 6.53 13.06 -47.22
CA THR A 48 5.29 13.83 -47.12
C THR A 48 4.02 13.11 -47.61
N GLU A 49 3.81 11.84 -47.22
CA GLU A 49 2.61 11.06 -47.60
C GLU A 49 1.84 10.40 -46.44
N GLU A 50 2.25 10.59 -45.18
CA GLU A 50 1.51 10.12 -43.99
C GLU A 50 0.77 11.25 -43.24
N VAL A 51 0.36 12.32 -43.94
CA VAL A 51 -0.33 13.48 -43.34
C VAL A 51 -1.54 13.95 -44.16
N GLU A 52 -2.51 13.06 -44.43
CA GLU A 52 -3.87 13.49 -44.82
C GLU A 52 -4.95 12.42 -44.57
N ALA A 53 -5.55 12.43 -43.37
CA ALA A 53 -6.64 11.50 -43.01
C ALA A 53 -7.60 12.04 -41.92
N ALA A 54 -7.80 13.37 -41.81
CA ALA A 54 -8.63 13.95 -40.75
C ALA A 54 -9.26 15.31 -41.11
N THR A 55 -10.34 15.32 -41.89
CA THR A 55 -11.27 16.47 -41.99
C THR A 55 -12.73 15.98 -41.90
N PRO A 56 -13.54 16.49 -40.94
CA PRO A 56 -14.95 16.11 -40.84
C PRO A 56 -15.81 16.97 -41.78
N ALA A 57 -16.80 16.36 -42.43
CA ALA A 57 -17.78 17.08 -43.25
C ALA A 57 -18.87 17.72 -42.37
N GLU A 58 -19.26 18.96 -42.71
CA GLU A 58 -20.42 19.61 -42.10
C GLU A 58 -21.73 18.98 -42.59
N ALA A 59 -22.68 18.76 -41.68
CA ALA A 59 -24.05 18.39 -42.01
C ALA A 59 -25.02 19.26 -41.20
N GLY A 60 -25.62 20.26 -41.87
CA GLY A 60 -26.61 21.14 -41.25
C GLY A 60 -27.93 20.42 -40.99
N GLY A 61 -28.45 20.52 -39.78
CA GLY A 61 -29.75 19.93 -39.39
C GLY A 61 -30.42 20.73 -38.28
N THR A 62 -31.40 21.56 -38.63
CA THR A 62 -32.17 22.36 -37.67
C THR A 62 -33.35 21.56 -37.10
N MET A 63 -33.43 21.47 -35.77
CA MET A 63 -34.68 21.11 -35.08
C MET A 63 -34.76 21.81 -33.72
N GLN A 64 -35.98 22.14 -33.30
CA GLN A 64 -36.27 22.95 -32.10
C GLN A 64 -36.15 22.14 -30.79
N PRO A 65 -35.90 22.80 -29.64
CA PRO A 65 -35.70 22.12 -28.37
C PRO A 65 -36.99 21.53 -27.80
N ALA A 66 -36.94 20.25 -27.39
CA ALA A 66 -37.95 19.66 -26.52
C ALA A 66 -37.81 20.21 -25.09
N THR A 67 -38.93 20.62 -24.49
CA THR A 67 -38.95 21.24 -23.15
C THR A 67 -39.04 20.21 -22.03
N THR A 68 -37.91 19.88 -21.41
CA THR A 68 -37.89 19.06 -20.19
C THR A 68 -37.88 19.95 -18.94
N ALA A 69 -38.78 19.68 -17.98
CA ALA A 69 -38.92 20.48 -16.76
C ALA A 69 -37.62 20.48 -15.92
N GLY A 70 -37.32 21.63 -15.30
CA GLY A 70 -36.01 21.88 -14.70
C GLY A 70 -35.69 20.99 -13.50
N GLN A 71 -34.63 20.19 -13.62
CA GLN A 71 -33.84 19.80 -12.45
C GLN A 71 -33.20 21.06 -11.84
N PRO A 72 -33.11 21.18 -10.50
CA PRO A 72 -32.45 22.31 -9.88
C PRO A 72 -30.96 22.30 -10.26
N LYS A 73 -30.46 23.40 -10.83
CA LYS A 73 -29.02 23.60 -11.08
C LYS A 73 -28.26 23.48 -9.75
N GLN A 74 -27.60 22.35 -9.53
CA GLN A 74 -26.60 22.27 -8.47
C GLN A 74 -25.44 23.19 -8.86
N THR A 75 -25.14 24.15 -8.00
CA THR A 75 -23.94 24.99 -8.11
C THR A 75 -22.73 24.08 -8.11
N ALA A 76 -21.92 24.14 -9.18
CA ALA A 76 -20.67 23.38 -9.25
C ALA A 76 -19.81 23.71 -8.02
N MET A 77 -19.43 22.69 -7.26
CA MET A 77 -18.55 22.89 -6.10
C MET A 77 -17.20 23.40 -6.60
N ALA A 78 -16.76 24.54 -6.07
CA ALA A 78 -15.56 25.21 -6.54
C ALA A 78 -14.35 24.27 -6.50
N ALA A 79 -13.60 24.24 -7.60
CA ALA A 79 -12.33 23.54 -7.64
C ALA A 79 -11.31 24.31 -6.78
N GLU A 80 -10.80 23.65 -5.74
CA GLU A 80 -9.67 24.14 -4.98
C GLU A 80 -8.39 23.72 -5.72
N GLN A 81 -7.41 24.61 -5.87
CA GLN A 81 -6.05 24.12 -6.10
C GLN A 81 -5.69 23.30 -4.86
N ALA A 82 -5.26 22.04 -5.01
CA ALA A 82 -5.00 21.21 -3.83
C ALA A 82 -3.96 21.93 -2.94
N PRO A 83 -4.32 22.31 -1.70
CA PRO A 83 -3.43 23.09 -0.88
C PRO A 83 -2.16 22.29 -0.65
N ALA A 84 -1.01 22.96 -0.69
CA ALA A 84 0.27 22.35 -0.37
C ALA A 84 0.25 21.92 1.11
N ALA A 85 -0.28 20.72 1.37
CA ALA A 85 -0.71 20.35 2.72
C ALA A 85 0.51 20.34 3.64
N SER A 86 0.36 21.06 4.76
CA SER A 86 1.42 21.60 5.61
C SER A 86 2.75 20.84 5.51
N ALA A 87 3.77 21.51 4.93
CA ALA A 87 5.04 20.93 4.52
C ALA A 87 5.48 19.78 5.43
N ALA A 88 5.52 18.57 4.87
CA ALA A 88 5.64 17.32 5.62
C ALA A 88 6.75 17.42 6.67
N ALA A 89 6.36 17.32 7.94
CA ALA A 89 7.14 17.85 9.07
C ALA A 89 8.58 17.35 9.05
N THR A 90 9.51 18.21 8.64
CA THR A 90 10.92 17.86 8.42
C THR A 90 11.48 17.16 9.64
N LEU A 91 11.95 15.91 9.45
CA LEU A 91 12.42 15.06 10.54
C LEU A 91 13.46 15.80 11.39
N ALA A 92 13.06 16.17 12.60
CA ALA A 92 13.90 16.89 13.55
C ALA A 92 15.17 16.09 13.84
N LYS A 93 16.31 16.77 14.06
CA LYS A 93 17.60 16.10 14.33
C LYS A 93 17.59 15.29 15.63
N THR A 94 16.70 15.63 16.55
CA THR A 94 16.45 14.89 17.79
C THR A 94 14.95 14.76 18.00
N GLY A 95 14.52 13.75 18.74
CA GLY A 95 13.11 13.57 19.09
C GLY A 95 12.93 12.53 20.19
N LYS A 96 11.88 12.69 21.01
CA LYS A 96 11.58 11.79 22.14
C LYS A 96 10.09 11.82 22.46
N LEU A 97 9.50 10.66 22.72
CA LEU A 97 8.09 10.53 23.10
C LEU A 97 7.91 10.63 24.62
N LYS A 98 6.73 11.10 25.04
CA LYS A 98 6.28 10.97 26.43
C LYS A 98 5.63 9.61 26.62
N ILE A 99 6.36 8.66 27.18
CA ILE A 99 5.87 7.31 27.50
C ILE A 99 5.51 7.19 28.99
N LYS A 100 4.56 6.32 29.30
CA LYS A 100 4.35 5.81 30.67
C LYS A 100 5.07 4.47 30.79
N GLY A 101 6.28 4.49 31.35
CA GLY A 101 7.09 3.29 31.52
C GLY A 101 6.37 2.22 32.36
N VAL A 102 6.46 0.97 31.92
CA VAL A 102 5.92 -0.21 32.63
C VAL A 102 7.07 -1.17 32.86
N TYR A 103 7.28 -1.54 34.13
CA TYR A 103 8.15 -2.66 34.49
C TYR A 103 7.38 -3.98 34.41
N GLN A 104 8.04 -5.06 34.01
CA GLN A 104 7.43 -6.38 33.91
C GLN A 104 7.10 -6.94 35.30
N SER A 105 5.90 -7.52 35.47
CA SER A 105 5.47 -8.12 36.75
C SER A 105 6.11 -9.47 37.04
N THR A 106 6.65 -10.16 36.02
CA THR A 106 7.33 -11.46 36.14
C THR A 106 8.54 -11.50 35.21
N ASN A 107 9.47 -12.45 35.42
CA ASN A 107 10.67 -12.58 34.59
C ASN A 107 10.38 -12.87 33.11
N TYR A 108 9.19 -13.36 32.78
CA TYR A 108 8.75 -13.74 31.43
C TYR A 108 7.75 -12.74 30.80
N TRP A 109 7.50 -11.59 31.45
CA TRP A 109 6.52 -10.57 31.01
C TRP A 109 7.13 -9.33 30.31
N CYS A 110 8.38 -9.40 29.83
CA CYS A 110 8.98 -8.32 29.05
C CYS A 110 8.16 -7.96 27.78
N VAL A 111 7.58 -8.95 27.09
CA VAL A 111 6.79 -8.72 25.86
C VAL A 111 5.44 -8.07 26.16
N PRO A 112 4.60 -8.55 27.10
CA PRO A 112 3.39 -7.83 27.49
C PRO A 112 3.66 -6.43 28.07
N ALA A 113 4.72 -6.26 28.88
CA ALA A 113 5.07 -4.96 29.46
C ALA A 113 5.48 -3.92 28.41
N SER A 114 6.45 -4.25 27.54
CA SER A 114 6.87 -3.36 26.44
C SER A 114 5.73 -3.08 25.46
N SER A 115 4.84 -4.05 25.23
CA SER A 115 3.66 -3.88 24.36
C SER A 115 2.61 -2.93 24.96
N ALA A 116 2.40 -2.94 26.28
CA ALA A 116 1.54 -1.96 26.95
C ALA A 116 2.07 -0.52 26.80
N VAL A 117 3.39 -0.32 26.93
CA VAL A 117 4.00 1.02 26.72
C VAL A 117 3.89 1.45 25.25
N SER A 118 4.15 0.53 24.31
CA SER A 118 4.10 0.80 22.87
C SER A 118 2.67 1.15 22.42
N LEU A 119 1.66 0.37 22.83
CA LEU A 119 0.23 0.67 22.61
C LEU A 119 -0.21 2.00 23.24
N GLY A 120 0.38 2.38 24.38
CA GLY A 120 0.19 3.70 24.98
C GLY A 120 0.51 4.87 24.05
N THR A 121 1.38 4.70 23.05
CA THR A 121 1.67 5.75 22.04
C THR A 121 0.55 5.94 21.00
N PHE A 122 -0.47 5.07 21.01
CA PHE A 122 -1.71 5.17 20.23
C PHE A 122 -2.91 5.66 21.07
N GLY A 123 -2.66 6.02 22.34
CA GLY A 123 -3.73 6.26 23.32
C GLY A 123 -4.42 4.99 23.83
N VAL A 124 -3.97 3.80 23.41
CA VAL A 124 -4.55 2.52 23.87
C VAL A 124 -4.04 2.20 25.27
N SER A 125 -4.95 2.19 26.24
CA SER A 125 -4.67 1.79 27.62
C SER A 125 -5.04 0.33 27.84
N VAL A 126 -4.03 -0.54 28.02
CA VAL A 126 -4.22 -1.97 28.31
C VAL A 126 -3.15 -2.46 29.28
N SER A 127 -3.52 -3.34 30.22
CA SER A 127 -2.59 -3.87 31.22
C SER A 127 -1.73 -5.00 30.65
N GLN A 128 -0.50 -5.13 31.17
CA GLN A 128 0.40 -6.23 30.80
C GLN A 128 -0.19 -7.62 31.14
N SER A 129 -1.06 -7.73 32.15
CA SER A 129 -1.76 -8.97 32.49
C SER A 129 -2.83 -9.35 31.46
N THR A 130 -3.59 -8.39 30.95
CA THR A 130 -4.56 -8.62 29.86
C THR A 130 -3.85 -9.04 28.58
N LEU A 131 -2.76 -8.34 28.22
CA LEU A 131 -1.92 -8.71 27.09
C LEU A 131 -1.32 -10.10 27.28
N ALA A 132 -0.75 -10.43 28.44
CA ALA A 132 -0.18 -11.76 28.72
C ALA A 132 -1.20 -12.90 28.51
N LYS A 133 -2.45 -12.70 28.96
CA LYS A 133 -3.55 -13.66 28.75
C LYS A 133 -3.90 -13.83 27.28
N GLN A 134 -3.99 -12.74 26.51
CA GLN A 134 -4.30 -12.77 25.08
C GLN A 134 -3.16 -13.37 24.25
N MET A 135 -1.91 -13.01 24.57
CA MET A 135 -0.69 -13.49 23.90
C MET A 135 -0.32 -14.93 24.25
N LYS A 136 -1.06 -15.56 25.19
CA LYS A 136 -0.78 -16.89 25.75
C LYS A 136 0.65 -17.00 26.32
N THR A 137 1.10 -15.95 27.00
CA THR A 137 2.42 -15.87 27.63
C THR A 137 2.60 -17.00 28.66
N THR A 138 3.69 -17.76 28.55
CA THR A 138 4.05 -18.84 29.48
C THR A 138 5.30 -18.46 30.29
N THR A 139 5.75 -19.35 31.18
CA THR A 139 7.05 -19.24 31.85
C THR A 139 8.25 -19.19 30.88
N SER A 140 8.08 -19.69 29.66
CA SER A 140 9.05 -19.58 28.55
C SER A 140 9.02 -18.22 27.84
N GLY A 141 8.18 -17.27 28.28
CA GLY A 141 8.02 -15.96 27.66
C GLY A 141 6.86 -15.88 26.67
N THR A 142 7.05 -15.07 25.62
CA THR A 142 6.07 -14.82 24.56
C THR A 142 6.81 -14.69 23.23
N TYR A 143 6.27 -15.30 22.17
CA TYR A 143 6.87 -15.26 20.82
C TYR A 143 6.09 -14.32 19.89
N ASP A 144 6.76 -13.76 18.89
CA ASP A 144 6.18 -12.84 17.89
C ASP A 144 4.88 -13.34 17.28
N LYS A 145 4.86 -14.62 16.91
CA LYS A 145 3.69 -15.31 16.32
C LYS A 145 2.44 -15.32 17.21
N THR A 146 2.56 -15.07 18.53
CA THR A 146 1.42 -14.87 19.44
C THR A 146 1.28 -13.43 19.93
N ALA A 147 2.37 -12.67 20.01
CA ALA A 147 2.35 -11.26 20.38
C ALA A 147 1.78 -10.34 19.29
N LEU A 148 2.25 -10.48 18.04
CA LEU A 148 1.95 -9.54 16.95
C LEU A 148 0.46 -9.49 16.58
N PRO A 149 -0.28 -10.61 16.45
CA PRO A 149 -1.71 -10.56 16.15
C PRO A 149 -2.53 -9.88 17.24
N VAL A 150 -2.15 -10.07 18.52
CA VAL A 150 -2.81 -9.43 19.66
C VAL A 150 -2.60 -7.92 19.63
N ILE A 151 -1.37 -7.45 19.42
CA ILE A 151 -1.07 -6.02 19.39
C ILE A 151 -1.77 -5.34 18.20
N ASN A 152 -1.73 -5.97 17.01
CA ASN A 152 -2.38 -5.41 15.82
C ASN A 152 -3.91 -5.34 15.96
N SER A 153 -4.54 -6.22 16.75
CA SER A 153 -5.98 -6.15 17.04
C SER A 153 -6.40 -4.86 17.76
N TYR A 154 -5.47 -4.17 18.44
CA TYR A 154 -5.72 -2.90 19.13
C TYR A 154 -5.58 -1.65 18.25
N ILE A 155 -4.85 -1.71 17.13
CA ILE A 155 -4.46 -0.51 16.35
C ILE A 155 -4.80 -0.56 14.84
N ASN A 156 -5.32 -1.69 14.35
CA ASN A 156 -5.83 -1.88 12.99
C ASN A 156 -6.65 -0.67 12.44
N PRO A 157 -6.35 -0.14 11.23
CA PRO A 157 -5.50 -0.72 10.18
C PRO A 157 -3.99 -0.57 10.39
N LEU A 158 -3.56 0.30 11.31
CA LEU A 158 -2.14 0.48 11.62
C LEU A 158 -1.57 -0.85 12.13
N GLY A 159 -0.62 -1.42 11.40
CA GLY A 159 -0.09 -2.76 11.67
C GLY A 159 1.36 -2.69 12.14
N TYR A 160 1.67 -3.33 13.26
CA TYR A 160 3.05 -3.68 13.58
C TYR A 160 3.57 -4.78 12.66
N SER A 161 4.84 -4.65 12.31
CA SER A 161 5.65 -5.68 11.65
C SER A 161 6.75 -6.20 12.58
N THR A 162 7.42 -7.27 12.15
CA THR A 162 8.63 -7.83 12.77
C THR A 162 9.64 -8.08 11.67
N TRP A 163 10.89 -7.66 11.86
CA TRP A 163 11.99 -7.81 10.90
C TRP A 163 13.22 -8.41 11.59
N ASP A 164 13.52 -9.69 11.33
CA ASP A 164 14.72 -10.39 11.80
C ASP A 164 15.97 -9.50 11.72
N ALA A 165 16.82 -9.45 12.75
CA ALA A 165 17.86 -8.41 12.83
C ALA A 165 18.91 -8.51 11.71
N ASN A 166 19.00 -9.67 11.06
CA ASN A 166 19.72 -9.93 9.82
C ASN A 166 19.20 -9.13 8.60
N THR A 167 18.14 -8.34 8.76
CA THR A 167 17.60 -7.37 7.78
C THR A 167 17.79 -5.91 8.21
N THR A 168 18.38 -5.65 9.38
CA THR A 168 18.75 -4.28 9.78
C THR A 168 19.88 -3.72 8.92
N ASP A 169 20.78 -4.58 8.42
CA ASP A 169 21.97 -4.31 7.58
C ASP A 169 23.00 -3.29 8.11
N SER A 170 22.62 -2.38 9.01
CA SER A 170 23.52 -1.46 9.71
C SER A 170 22.83 -0.75 10.87
N ALA A 171 23.63 -0.35 11.86
CA ALA A 171 23.23 0.58 12.92
C ALA A 171 22.65 1.91 12.40
N THR A 172 23.02 2.31 11.19
CA THR A 172 22.48 3.50 10.51
C THR A 172 21.00 3.33 10.16
N ASN A 173 20.57 2.13 9.79
CA ASN A 173 19.16 1.86 9.48
C ASN A 173 18.32 1.83 10.76
N LEU A 174 18.78 1.14 11.82
CA LEU A 174 18.14 1.16 13.13
C LEU A 174 17.93 2.59 13.67
N LEU A 175 18.94 3.45 13.52
CA LEU A 175 18.85 4.88 13.87
C LEU A 175 17.79 5.62 13.04
N ASN A 176 17.78 5.43 11.71
CA ASN A 176 16.86 6.10 10.81
C ASN A 176 15.40 5.63 10.99
N TRP A 177 15.17 4.34 11.20
CA TRP A 177 13.84 3.78 11.45
C TRP A 177 13.30 4.30 12.79
N ALA A 178 14.07 4.25 13.87
CA ALA A 178 13.64 4.77 15.15
C ALA A 178 13.37 6.29 15.09
N ALA A 179 14.21 7.03 14.36
CA ALA A 179 13.97 8.45 14.11
C ALA A 179 12.69 8.71 13.32
N HIS A 180 12.37 7.90 12.30
CA HIS A 180 11.10 7.99 11.58
C HIS A 180 9.89 7.70 12.48
N ASP A 181 9.94 6.61 13.23
CA ASP A 181 8.80 6.15 14.05
C ASP A 181 8.49 7.15 15.17
N ILE A 182 9.52 7.64 15.87
CA ILE A 182 9.39 8.60 16.98
C ILE A 182 9.16 10.03 16.45
N GLY A 183 9.88 10.41 15.39
CA GLY A 183 9.91 11.77 14.85
C GLY A 183 8.69 12.09 13.98
N ILE A 184 8.29 11.18 13.09
CA ILE A 184 7.15 11.33 12.17
C ILE A 184 5.91 10.63 12.73
N LEU A 185 5.96 9.31 12.91
CA LEU A 185 4.76 8.51 13.20
C LEU A 185 4.24 8.65 14.65
N LYS A 186 5.05 9.22 15.54
CA LYS A 186 4.87 9.39 17.00
C LYS A 186 4.71 8.08 17.79
N ARG A 187 5.35 7.00 17.31
CA ARG A 187 5.24 5.63 17.83
C ARG A 187 6.55 5.20 18.49
N ALA A 188 6.45 4.43 19.57
CA ALA A 188 7.62 3.85 20.24
C ALA A 188 7.82 2.39 19.77
N PRO A 189 8.74 2.09 18.83
CA PRO A 189 8.95 0.74 18.35
C PRO A 189 9.60 -0.15 19.42
N LYS A 190 9.26 -1.44 19.46
CA LYS A 190 9.93 -2.42 20.34
C LYS A 190 11.10 -3.11 19.63
N ILE A 191 11.99 -3.72 20.39
CA ILE A 191 13.08 -4.56 19.87
C ILE A 191 13.35 -5.76 20.78
N GLY A 192 13.59 -6.90 20.15
CA GLY A 192 14.15 -8.10 20.74
C GLY A 192 15.66 -7.96 20.89
N VAL A 193 16.16 -8.16 22.11
CA VAL A 193 17.57 -8.05 22.49
C VAL A 193 18.01 -9.24 23.33
N TRP A 194 19.27 -9.64 23.19
CA TRP A 194 19.92 -10.59 24.08
C TRP A 194 20.23 -9.88 25.40
N MET A 195 19.62 -10.36 26.48
CA MET A 195 19.63 -9.67 27.77
C MET A 195 21.05 -9.45 28.34
N GLU A 196 21.91 -10.46 28.17
CA GLU A 196 23.35 -10.47 28.52
C GLU A 196 24.20 -9.47 27.71
N LYS A 197 23.76 -9.07 26.49
CA LYS A 197 24.49 -8.13 25.64
C LYS A 197 24.17 -6.66 25.97
N LEU A 198 23.18 -6.40 26.83
CA LEU A 198 22.81 -5.05 27.24
C LEU A 198 23.86 -4.45 28.20
N PRO A 199 24.39 -3.23 27.96
CA PRO A 199 25.49 -2.66 28.75
C PRO A 199 25.26 -2.54 30.27
N TRP A 200 24.00 -2.54 30.71
CA TRP A 200 23.58 -2.45 32.12
C TRP A 200 23.37 -3.82 32.79
N ASN A 201 23.45 -4.94 32.05
CA ASN A 201 23.24 -6.31 32.55
C ASN A 201 24.54 -7.10 32.71
N LYS A 202 25.63 -6.42 33.08
CA LYS A 202 26.96 -7.03 33.27
C LYS A 202 26.89 -8.22 34.25
N GLY A 203 27.50 -9.34 33.87
CA GLY A 203 27.55 -10.55 34.70
C GLY A 203 26.42 -11.55 34.44
N MET A 204 25.36 -11.17 33.72
CA MET A 204 24.42 -12.16 33.18
C MET A 204 25.13 -13.03 32.13
N LYS A 205 24.97 -14.36 32.25
CA LYS A 205 25.50 -15.34 31.30
C LYS A 205 24.35 -16.20 30.78
N GLY A 206 24.17 -16.24 29.47
CA GLY A 206 23.15 -17.05 28.80
C GLY A 206 22.31 -16.22 27.84
N HIS A 207 21.98 -16.81 26.69
CA HIS A 207 21.22 -16.17 25.62
C HIS A 207 19.72 -16.02 25.97
N TYR A 208 19.41 -15.23 26.99
CA TYR A 208 18.03 -14.90 27.37
C TYR A 208 17.46 -13.87 26.39
N GLY A 209 16.42 -14.25 25.66
CA GLY A 209 15.67 -13.35 24.79
C GLY A 209 14.83 -12.37 25.61
N HIS A 210 15.01 -11.07 25.37
CA HIS A 210 14.38 -9.99 26.11
C HIS A 210 13.77 -8.93 25.18
N ALA A 211 12.85 -8.12 25.70
CA ALA A 211 12.05 -7.16 24.93
C ALA A 211 12.10 -5.77 25.54
N ILE A 212 12.68 -4.81 24.82
CA ILE A 212 12.77 -3.40 25.22
C ILE A 212 12.13 -2.50 24.17
N LEU A 213 12.01 -1.21 24.46
CA LEU A 213 11.30 -0.21 23.66
C LEU A 213 12.24 0.93 23.28
N ILE A 214 12.28 1.39 22.03
CA ILE A 214 12.97 2.62 21.66
C ILE A 214 11.95 3.76 21.67
N TYR A 215 12.29 4.90 22.29
CA TYR A 215 11.36 6.03 22.43
C TYR A 215 12.01 7.42 22.32
N GLY A 216 13.32 7.51 22.08
CA GLY A 216 14.00 8.75 21.66
C GLY A 216 15.19 8.50 20.74
N TYR A 217 15.64 9.54 20.04
CA TYR A 217 16.77 9.49 19.09
C TYR A 217 17.51 10.84 19.01
N ASP A 218 18.79 10.78 18.62
CA ASP A 218 19.63 11.93 18.23
C ASP A 218 20.45 11.55 16.98
N LEU A 219 20.10 12.13 15.82
CA LEU A 219 20.75 11.86 14.54
C LEU A 219 22.17 12.44 14.45
N ASN A 220 22.50 13.45 15.25
CA ASN A 220 23.81 14.08 15.24
C ASN A 220 24.80 13.24 16.07
N LYS A 221 24.38 12.79 17.26
CA LYS A 221 25.16 11.91 18.14
C LYS A 221 25.06 10.43 17.76
N LYS A 222 24.14 10.07 16.87
CA LYS A 222 23.82 8.69 16.46
C LYS A 222 23.40 7.81 17.63
N THR A 223 22.67 8.37 18.59
CA THR A 223 22.20 7.68 19.80
C THR A 223 20.69 7.44 19.78
N LEU A 224 20.27 6.42 20.53
CA LEU A 224 18.89 6.04 20.75
C LEU A 224 18.63 5.96 22.26
N THR A 225 17.46 6.43 22.68
CA THR A 225 16.96 6.30 24.06
C THR A 225 15.93 5.18 24.12
N VAL A 226 16.15 4.25 25.04
CA VAL A 226 15.33 3.05 25.22
C VAL A 226 14.70 2.98 26.61
N TRP A 227 13.58 2.28 26.72
CA TRP A 227 12.96 1.83 27.96
C TRP A 227 13.05 0.30 28.05
N ASP A 228 13.70 -0.18 29.10
CA ASP A 228 13.80 -1.59 29.45
C ASP A 228 12.81 -1.91 30.60
N PRO A 229 11.85 -2.86 30.43
CA PRO A 229 10.89 -3.22 31.48
C PRO A 229 11.49 -4.07 32.60
N TRP A 230 12.76 -4.48 32.54
CA TRP A 230 13.42 -5.30 33.57
C TRP A 230 13.71 -4.48 34.84
N LYS A 231 13.07 -4.83 35.97
CA LYS A 231 13.11 -4.02 37.21
C LYS A 231 14.50 -3.88 37.87
N PRO A 232 15.38 -4.91 37.94
CA PRO A 232 16.68 -4.80 38.63
C PRO A 232 17.69 -3.81 38.03
N SER A 233 17.67 -3.58 36.71
CA SER A 233 18.72 -2.81 36.01
C SER A 233 18.24 -2.05 34.77
N GLY A 234 16.96 -2.19 34.38
CA GLY A 234 16.37 -1.54 33.21
C GLY A 234 15.98 -0.08 33.46
N GLY A 235 14.78 0.32 33.06
CA GLY A 235 14.35 1.72 33.05
C GLY A 235 14.82 2.45 31.80
N THR A 236 15.17 3.74 31.92
CA THR A 236 15.61 4.56 30.76
C THR A 236 17.12 4.50 30.58
N HIS A 237 17.55 4.10 29.37
CA HIS A 237 18.96 4.10 28.96
C HIS A 237 19.15 4.87 27.66
N THR A 238 20.33 5.46 27.43
CA THR A 238 20.70 6.05 26.12
C THR A 238 22.06 5.51 25.70
N LEU A 239 22.17 5.04 24.46
CA LEU A 239 23.36 4.40 23.91
C LEU A 239 23.49 4.69 22.41
N SER A 240 24.67 4.45 21.82
CA SER A 240 24.82 4.58 20.37
C SER A 240 23.96 3.53 19.64
N ALA A 241 23.44 3.87 18.47
CA ALA A 241 22.70 2.91 17.65
C ALA A 241 23.57 1.69 17.29
N ALA A 242 24.89 1.87 17.15
CA ALA A 242 25.84 0.78 16.91
C ALA A 242 26.06 -0.13 18.12
N THR A 243 25.94 0.41 19.34
CA THR A 243 25.90 -0.40 20.56
C THR A 243 24.61 -1.20 20.61
N LEU A 244 23.46 -0.55 20.38
CA LEU A 244 22.14 -1.19 20.44
C LEU A 244 21.98 -2.31 19.40
N ASN A 245 22.41 -2.08 18.15
CA ASN A 245 22.31 -3.06 17.06
C ASN A 245 23.09 -4.35 17.35
N LYS A 246 24.18 -4.28 18.13
CA LYS A 246 24.97 -5.46 18.57
C LYS A 246 24.26 -6.28 19.68
N THR A 247 23.25 -5.72 20.31
CA THR A 247 22.45 -6.42 21.34
C THR A 247 21.24 -7.14 20.79
N MET A 248 20.80 -6.82 19.56
CA MET A 248 19.55 -7.34 19.00
C MET A 248 19.58 -8.86 18.77
N GLN A 249 18.41 -9.49 18.89
CA GLN A 249 18.20 -10.89 18.54
C GLN A 249 18.10 -11.03 17.02
N GLU A 250 18.79 -12.02 16.45
CA GLU A 250 18.72 -12.34 15.02
C GLU A 250 17.32 -12.81 14.62
N TYR A 251 16.62 -13.49 15.54
CA TYR A 251 15.25 -13.97 15.41
C TYR A 251 14.47 -13.63 16.69
N GLY A 252 13.27 -13.06 16.57
CA GLY A 252 12.36 -12.80 17.71
C GLY A 252 12.39 -11.36 18.23
N LEU A 253 11.24 -10.69 18.15
CA LEU A 253 10.94 -9.28 18.42
C LEU A 253 11.87 -8.27 17.73
N SER A 254 12.71 -8.73 16.80
CA SER A 254 13.61 -7.93 16.00
C SER A 254 12.81 -6.84 15.27
N TYR A 255 12.95 -5.61 15.76
CA TYR A 255 12.25 -4.37 15.38
C TYR A 255 10.72 -4.47 15.20
N VAL A 256 9.96 -3.71 15.99
CA VAL A 256 8.49 -3.75 16.01
C VAL A 256 7.95 -2.33 15.96
N SER A 257 7.97 -1.75 14.76
CA SER A 257 7.28 -0.49 14.43
C SER A 257 5.91 -0.78 13.86
N ALA A 258 4.96 0.14 14.08
CA ALA A 258 3.66 0.10 13.44
C ALA A 258 3.61 1.10 12.29
N HIS A 259 3.22 0.61 11.13
CA HIS A 259 3.10 1.41 9.93
C HIS A 259 1.72 2.10 9.85
N SER A 260 1.63 3.17 9.09
CA SER A 260 0.44 3.39 8.26
C SER A 260 0.53 2.46 7.05
N ASP A 261 -0.57 2.02 6.47
CA ASP A 261 -0.51 1.30 5.20
C ASP A 261 0.26 2.13 4.16
N VAL A 262 0.98 1.45 3.25
CA VAL A 262 1.29 2.10 1.96
C VAL A 262 -0.05 2.12 1.27
N ASP A 263 -0.60 3.32 1.12
CA ASP A 263 -1.83 3.54 0.36
C ASP A 263 -1.47 3.29 -1.10
N LEU A 264 -1.58 2.02 -1.51
CA LEU A 264 -1.40 1.56 -2.88
C LEU A 264 -2.75 1.59 -3.55
N ALA A 265 -2.78 2.14 -4.75
CA ALA A 265 -3.91 1.96 -5.65
C ALA A 265 -3.38 1.71 -7.07
N ASN A 266 -4.09 0.86 -7.81
CA ASN A 266 -4.31 1.11 -9.24
C ASN A 266 -4.51 2.61 -9.46
N SER A 267 -3.94 3.18 -10.50
CA SER A 267 -4.20 4.57 -10.87
C SER A 267 -4.86 4.74 -12.23
N GLY A 268 -5.19 3.66 -12.94
CA GLY A 268 -5.37 3.70 -14.40
C GLY A 268 -4.11 4.24 -15.10
N ASP A 269 -4.21 4.52 -16.40
CA ASP A 269 -3.13 5.18 -17.13
C ASP A 269 -2.99 6.67 -16.74
N LEU A 270 -2.21 6.93 -15.69
CA LEU A 270 -1.74 8.28 -15.32
C LEU A 270 -0.50 8.70 -16.11
N SER A 271 -0.08 7.94 -17.13
CA SER A 271 1.12 8.20 -17.94
C SER A 271 0.82 8.71 -19.36
N GLY A 272 -0.30 8.30 -19.94
CA GLY A 272 -0.64 8.49 -21.35
C GLY A 272 0.03 7.46 -22.28
N ASP A 273 0.45 6.29 -21.77
CA ASP A 273 1.15 5.25 -22.53
C ASP A 273 0.28 4.02 -22.90
N GLY A 274 -0.99 4.03 -22.49
CA GLY A 274 -1.96 2.96 -22.74
C GLY A 274 -1.98 1.84 -21.71
N ARG A 275 -1.26 1.95 -20.58
CA ARG A 275 -1.23 0.93 -19.52
C ARG A 275 -1.66 1.47 -18.15
N ASP A 276 -2.28 0.61 -17.36
CA ASP A 276 -2.62 0.91 -15.97
C ASP A 276 -1.36 1.08 -15.11
N ASP A 277 -1.18 2.27 -14.56
CA ASP A 277 -0.14 2.61 -13.58
C ASP A 277 -0.57 2.25 -12.14
N MET A 278 0.39 2.32 -11.22
CA MET A 278 0.15 2.24 -9.77
C MET A 278 0.61 3.53 -9.10
N VAL A 279 -0.18 4.03 -8.15
CA VAL A 279 0.25 5.09 -7.21
C VAL A 279 0.48 4.55 -5.81
N ALA A 280 1.43 5.17 -5.11
CA ALA A 280 1.72 4.89 -3.71
C ALA A 280 2.01 6.18 -2.93
N VAL A 281 1.48 6.28 -1.72
CA VAL A 281 1.91 7.33 -0.77
C VAL A 281 3.15 6.86 -0.02
N ASP A 282 4.30 7.54 -0.22
CA ASP A 282 5.42 7.40 0.71
C ASP A 282 5.11 8.22 1.97
N ARG A 283 4.91 7.49 3.08
CA ARG A 283 4.55 8.09 4.37
C ARG A 283 5.76 8.79 5.02
N GLN A 284 6.99 8.54 4.55
CA GLN A 284 8.21 9.19 5.07
C GLN A 284 8.33 10.67 4.68
N ASP A 285 8.07 11.03 3.42
CA ASP A 285 8.06 12.43 2.94
C ASP A 285 6.65 12.98 2.67
N GLY A 286 5.62 12.14 2.85
CA GLY A 286 4.22 12.47 2.66
C GLY A 286 3.84 12.74 1.21
N ALA A 287 4.54 12.18 0.23
CA ALA A 287 4.28 12.39 -1.18
C ALA A 287 3.58 11.21 -1.86
N LEU A 288 2.79 11.52 -2.89
CA LEU A 288 2.27 10.54 -3.84
C LEU A 288 3.30 10.34 -4.96
N TYR A 289 3.66 9.10 -5.20
CA TYR A 289 4.53 8.66 -6.30
C TYR A 289 3.76 7.76 -7.27
N ARG A 290 3.92 8.02 -8.57
CA ARG A 290 3.48 7.14 -9.66
C ARG A 290 4.59 6.16 -10.04
N TYR A 291 4.21 4.91 -10.23
CA TYR A 291 5.04 3.82 -10.70
C TYR A 291 4.50 3.40 -12.06
N THR A 292 5.22 3.73 -13.14
CA THR A 292 4.71 3.54 -14.49
C THR A 292 4.76 2.07 -14.91
N ASN A 293 3.68 1.48 -15.40
CA ASN A 293 3.68 0.10 -15.89
C ASN A 293 4.60 -0.06 -17.11
N ASN A 294 5.42 -1.11 -17.17
CA ASN A 294 6.37 -1.32 -18.26
C ASN A 294 5.94 -2.36 -19.30
N GLY A 295 4.77 -2.98 -19.13
CA GLY A 295 4.23 -4.02 -20.02
C GLY A 295 5.04 -5.32 -20.06
N LYS A 296 5.89 -5.56 -19.07
CA LYS A 296 6.81 -6.73 -18.98
C LYS A 296 6.75 -7.39 -17.60
N GLY A 297 5.59 -7.34 -16.96
CA GLY A 297 5.33 -7.90 -15.63
C GLY A 297 5.99 -7.10 -14.51
N ALA A 298 6.23 -5.79 -14.66
CA ALA A 298 6.85 -4.95 -13.65
C ALA A 298 6.54 -3.45 -13.82
N PHE A 299 6.93 -2.65 -12.83
CA PHE A 299 6.89 -1.18 -12.92
C PHE A 299 8.26 -0.59 -13.28
N SER A 300 8.23 0.38 -14.19
CA SER A 300 9.29 1.35 -14.39
C SER A 300 9.51 2.19 -13.13
N GLY A 301 10.79 2.39 -12.79
CA GLY A 301 11.19 3.43 -11.85
C GLY A 301 11.11 3.05 -10.37
N GLY A 302 11.97 2.13 -9.91
CA GLY A 302 12.32 2.07 -8.49
C GLY A 302 12.99 3.37 -8.03
N SER A 303 14.11 3.74 -8.68
CA SER A 303 14.79 5.04 -8.50
C SER A 303 14.36 6.13 -9.49
N SER A 304 13.24 5.92 -10.17
CA SER A 304 12.66 6.86 -11.14
C SER A 304 11.16 7.05 -10.94
N ALA A 305 10.63 6.73 -9.76
CA ALA A 305 9.22 6.89 -9.44
C ALA A 305 8.84 8.37 -9.52
N VAL A 306 7.78 8.69 -10.25
CA VAL A 306 7.41 10.07 -10.58
C VAL A 306 6.66 10.68 -9.41
N LYS A 307 7.24 11.68 -8.75
CA LYS A 307 6.57 12.41 -7.66
C LYS A 307 5.46 13.28 -8.25
N LEU A 308 4.22 12.98 -7.89
CA LEU A 308 3.04 13.73 -8.35
C LEU A 308 2.80 14.96 -7.47
N SER A 309 2.70 14.77 -6.15
CA SER A 309 2.43 15.86 -5.20
C SER A 309 2.82 15.50 -3.77
N THR A 310 2.80 16.48 -2.87
CA THR A 310 3.11 16.35 -1.43
C THR A 310 1.87 16.56 -0.56
N GLY A 311 1.94 16.17 0.71
CA GLY A 311 0.89 16.42 1.70
C GLY A 311 -0.04 15.24 1.98
N TRP A 312 0.15 14.09 1.31
CA TRP A 312 -0.68 12.89 1.41
C TRP A 312 -0.65 12.21 2.79
N ASN A 313 0.24 12.63 3.68
CA ASN A 313 0.15 12.29 5.11
C ASN A 313 -1.10 12.88 5.80
N ALA A 314 -1.76 13.89 5.22
CA ALA A 314 -3.09 14.36 5.63
C ALA A 314 -4.23 13.41 5.22
N MET A 315 -4.00 12.48 4.28
CA MET A 315 -5.02 11.56 3.77
C MET A 315 -4.99 10.21 4.51
N LYS A 316 -6.16 9.67 4.84
CA LYS A 316 -6.38 8.42 5.58
C LYS A 316 -6.32 7.21 4.66
N GLU A 317 -7.13 7.26 3.61
CA GLU A 317 -7.32 6.25 2.56
C GLU A 317 -7.20 6.95 1.20
N ILE A 318 -6.78 6.22 0.17
CA ILE A 318 -6.86 6.64 -1.24
C ILE A 318 -7.46 5.52 -2.09
N ALA A 319 -8.04 5.86 -3.24
CA ALA A 319 -8.28 4.92 -4.33
C ALA A 319 -8.29 5.65 -5.68
N SER A 320 -7.93 4.96 -6.76
CA SER A 320 -8.42 5.34 -8.08
C SER A 320 -9.92 5.09 -8.18
N VAL A 321 -10.57 5.92 -8.98
CA VAL A 321 -11.97 5.76 -9.40
C VAL A 321 -12.07 5.76 -10.93
N GLY A 322 -10.98 5.51 -11.66
CA GLY A 322 -10.91 5.70 -13.11
C GLY A 322 -11.21 7.15 -13.49
N ASP A 323 -11.53 7.41 -14.77
CA ASP A 323 -12.04 8.72 -15.16
C ASP A 323 -13.46 8.91 -14.59
N LEU A 324 -13.58 9.70 -13.52
CA LEU A 324 -14.86 10.05 -12.91
C LEU A 324 -15.35 11.41 -13.44
N THR A 325 -14.48 12.25 -13.99
CA THR A 325 -14.81 13.60 -14.46
C THR A 325 -15.22 13.69 -15.93
N GLY A 326 -14.90 12.68 -16.73
CA GLY A 326 -15.05 12.70 -18.18
C GLY A 326 -13.95 13.49 -18.90
N ASP A 327 -12.77 13.66 -18.30
CA ASP A 327 -11.65 14.45 -18.87
C ASP A 327 -10.62 13.60 -19.64
N GLY A 328 -10.85 12.30 -19.74
CA GLY A 328 -9.99 11.31 -20.39
C GLY A 328 -8.84 10.81 -19.52
N LYS A 329 -8.73 11.24 -18.26
CA LYS A 329 -7.66 10.81 -17.33
C LYS A 329 -8.24 10.13 -16.10
N PRO A 330 -7.54 9.16 -15.52
CA PRO A 330 -7.93 8.60 -14.23
C PRO A 330 -7.87 9.61 -13.08
N ASP A 331 -8.90 9.61 -12.25
CA ASP A 331 -8.99 10.42 -11.03
C ASP A 331 -8.70 9.57 -9.78
N LEU A 332 -8.18 10.22 -8.73
CA LEU A 332 -8.03 9.62 -7.40
C LEU A 332 -9.00 10.26 -6.41
N VAL A 333 -9.59 9.47 -5.51
CA VAL A 333 -10.28 9.97 -4.31
C VAL A 333 -9.46 9.71 -3.06
N ALA A 334 -9.51 10.62 -2.09
CA ALA A 334 -8.86 10.42 -0.79
C ALA A 334 -9.67 11.03 0.37
N VAL A 335 -9.58 10.39 1.54
CA VAL A 335 -10.28 10.82 2.76
C VAL A 335 -9.37 11.66 3.64
N GLU A 336 -9.75 12.91 3.90
CA GLU A 336 -8.93 13.84 4.69
C GLU A 336 -9.09 13.58 6.19
N LYS A 337 -7.98 13.23 6.88
CA LYS A 337 -7.97 12.76 8.28
C LYS A 337 -8.64 13.72 9.25
N SER A 338 -8.38 15.03 9.11
CA SER A 338 -8.82 16.08 10.04
C SER A 338 -10.32 16.41 9.93
N THR A 339 -10.91 16.27 8.74
CA THR A 339 -12.30 16.70 8.46
C THR A 339 -13.26 15.55 8.24
N GLY A 340 -12.77 14.38 7.82
CA GLY A 340 -13.61 13.27 7.36
C GLY A 340 -14.34 13.56 6.04
N LYS A 341 -13.85 14.52 5.25
CA LYS A 341 -14.29 14.80 3.88
C LYS A 341 -13.70 13.78 2.89
N LEU A 342 -14.38 13.57 1.77
CA LEU A 342 -13.82 12.93 0.58
C LEU A 342 -13.48 13.99 -0.46
N TRP A 343 -12.25 13.94 -0.96
CA TRP A 343 -11.72 14.82 -2.00
C TRP A 343 -11.41 14.02 -3.26
N LEU A 344 -11.83 14.53 -4.41
CA LEU A 344 -11.47 14.04 -5.74
C LEU A 344 -10.30 14.87 -6.25
N PHE A 345 -9.20 14.21 -6.61
CA PHE A 345 -8.00 14.79 -7.20
C PHE A 345 -7.99 14.48 -8.68
N LYS A 346 -8.13 15.52 -9.51
CA LYS A 346 -8.32 15.36 -10.95
C LYS A 346 -7.03 15.01 -11.66
N GLY A 347 -7.03 13.96 -12.48
CA GLY A 347 -5.92 13.54 -13.36
C GLY A 347 -4.50 13.86 -12.84
N PRO A 348 -4.09 13.37 -11.65
CA PRO A 348 -3.02 13.98 -10.86
C PRO A 348 -1.63 13.95 -11.53
N THR A 349 -1.12 15.13 -11.88
CA THR A 349 0.19 15.34 -12.54
C THR A 349 1.31 15.79 -11.58
N PRO A 350 2.59 15.71 -12.00
CA PRO A 350 3.74 16.33 -11.31
C PRO A 350 3.71 17.86 -11.22
N SER A 351 2.89 18.53 -12.03
CA SER A 351 2.69 19.98 -12.00
C SER A 351 1.71 20.43 -10.91
N GLY A 352 1.12 19.49 -10.17
CA GLY A 352 0.13 19.75 -9.12
C GLY A 352 -1.31 19.57 -9.62
N SER A 353 -2.16 19.05 -8.75
CA SER A 353 -3.54 18.66 -9.06
C SER A 353 -4.54 19.65 -8.47
N THR A 354 -5.70 19.84 -9.11
CA THR A 354 -6.86 20.44 -8.45
C THR A 354 -7.59 19.38 -7.64
N ARG A 355 -8.26 19.79 -6.55
CA ARG A 355 -9.17 18.94 -5.79
C ARG A 355 -10.59 19.51 -5.72
N VAL A 356 -11.58 18.64 -5.73
CA VAL A 356 -13.00 18.97 -5.53
C VAL A 356 -13.53 18.19 -4.34
N GLN A 357 -14.33 18.83 -3.49
CA GLN A 357 -14.97 18.14 -2.37
C GLN A 357 -16.15 17.30 -2.88
N VAL A 358 -15.99 15.99 -2.94
CA VAL A 358 -17.04 15.04 -3.39
C VAL A 358 -17.77 14.34 -2.24
N GLY A 359 -17.36 14.61 -0.99
CA GLY A 359 -18.05 14.15 0.20
C GLY A 359 -17.86 15.10 1.37
N ALA A 360 -18.96 15.64 1.91
CA ALA A 360 -18.92 16.72 2.89
C ALA A 360 -18.52 16.29 4.33
N SER A 361 -18.83 15.04 4.72
CA SER A 361 -18.51 14.50 6.05
C SER A 361 -18.67 12.98 6.09
N GLY A 362 -18.35 12.35 7.22
CA GLY A 362 -18.64 10.94 7.51
C GLY A 362 -17.66 9.91 6.94
N TRP A 363 -16.76 10.28 6.03
CA TRP A 363 -15.86 9.33 5.36
C TRP A 363 -14.76 8.75 6.26
N ASN A 364 -14.41 9.43 7.36
CA ASN A 364 -13.61 8.83 8.43
C ASN A 364 -14.29 7.60 9.07
N GLY A 365 -15.62 7.46 8.94
CA GLY A 365 -16.39 6.28 9.34
C GLY A 365 -16.34 5.11 8.36
N MET A 366 -15.80 5.29 7.15
CA MET A 366 -15.46 4.18 6.26
C MET A 366 -14.12 3.57 6.69
N ARG A 367 -14.04 2.24 6.70
CA ARG A 367 -12.81 1.50 7.01
C ARG A 367 -11.92 1.44 5.76
N ASP A 368 -12.42 0.79 4.70
CA ASP A 368 -11.76 0.62 3.41
C ASP A 368 -12.63 1.26 2.32
N LEU A 369 -12.04 1.69 1.20
CA LEU A 369 -12.75 2.13 -0.01
C LEU A 369 -11.94 1.83 -1.28
N THR A 370 -12.59 1.56 -2.41
CA THR A 370 -11.96 1.34 -3.72
C THR A 370 -12.92 1.68 -4.87
N GLY A 371 -12.44 2.34 -5.92
CA GLY A 371 -13.19 2.49 -7.15
C GLY A 371 -13.25 1.15 -7.88
N ILE A 372 -14.44 0.77 -8.35
CA ILE A 372 -14.73 -0.59 -8.84
C ILE A 372 -15.16 -0.60 -10.31
N GLY A 373 -14.79 0.43 -11.06
CA GLY A 373 -15.35 0.67 -12.39
C GLY A 373 -16.86 0.86 -12.36
N ASN A 374 -17.52 0.81 -13.51
CA ASN A 374 -18.97 0.83 -13.62
C ASN A 374 -19.58 -0.53 -13.19
N ILE A 375 -20.33 -0.57 -12.10
CA ILE A 375 -21.10 -1.74 -11.65
C ILE A 375 -22.62 -1.52 -11.70
N ILE A 376 -23.08 -0.26 -11.79
CA ILE A 376 -24.51 0.08 -11.86
C ILE A 376 -25.08 0.15 -13.28
N GLY A 377 -24.24 0.18 -14.31
CA GLY A 377 -24.64 0.21 -15.72
C GLY A 377 -24.95 1.61 -16.27
N ASP A 378 -24.40 2.68 -15.70
CA ASP A 378 -24.45 4.03 -16.31
C ASP A 378 -23.14 4.38 -17.04
N SER A 379 -22.84 5.65 -17.30
CA SER A 379 -21.64 6.08 -18.03
C SER A 379 -20.42 6.37 -17.15
N HIS A 380 -20.51 6.19 -15.82
CA HIS A 380 -19.48 6.59 -14.87
C HIS A 380 -18.94 5.42 -14.04
N GLN A 381 -17.84 5.69 -13.35
CA GLN A 381 -17.17 4.74 -12.48
C GLN A 381 -17.72 4.85 -11.04
N ASP A 382 -17.95 3.72 -10.39
CA ASP A 382 -18.50 3.64 -9.05
C ASP A 382 -17.41 3.50 -7.97
N LEU A 383 -17.72 3.99 -6.76
CA LEU A 383 -16.90 3.78 -5.57
C LEU A 383 -17.62 2.82 -4.60
N ILE A 384 -16.92 1.81 -4.09
CA ILE A 384 -17.40 0.98 -2.97
C ILE A 384 -16.63 1.26 -1.69
N ALA A 385 -17.32 1.25 -0.54
CA ALA A 385 -16.72 1.48 0.77
C ALA A 385 -17.39 0.66 1.87
N ILE A 386 -16.61 0.26 2.88
CA ILE A 386 -17.07 -0.55 4.02
C ILE A 386 -17.24 0.34 5.25
N GLU A 387 -18.45 0.43 5.79
CA GLU A 387 -18.78 1.25 6.96
C GLU A 387 -18.27 0.58 8.25
N LYS A 388 -17.32 1.24 8.94
CA LYS A 388 -16.52 0.64 10.04
C LYS A 388 -17.36 0.17 11.22
N SER A 389 -18.45 0.88 11.53
CA SER A 389 -19.31 0.60 12.69
C SER A 389 -20.32 -0.52 12.45
N THR A 390 -20.70 -0.79 11.19
CA THR A 390 -21.81 -1.70 10.85
C THR A 390 -21.39 -2.92 10.03
N GLY A 391 -20.23 -2.87 9.36
CA GLY A 391 -19.85 -3.88 8.37
C GLY A 391 -20.78 -3.91 7.15
N LYS A 392 -21.47 -2.81 6.85
CA LYS A 392 -22.20 -2.64 5.59
C LYS A 392 -21.23 -2.28 4.47
N LEU A 393 -21.38 -2.95 3.33
CA LEU A 393 -20.76 -2.54 2.08
C LEU A 393 -21.74 -1.61 1.36
N TRP A 394 -21.27 -0.42 1.05
CA TRP A 394 -21.99 0.63 0.34
C TRP A 394 -21.36 0.86 -1.02
N ALA A 395 -22.18 1.00 -2.06
CA ALA A 395 -21.77 1.51 -3.35
C ALA A 395 -22.28 2.94 -3.54
N TYR A 396 -21.46 3.77 -4.15
CA TYR A 396 -21.65 5.19 -4.37
C TYR A 396 -21.64 5.43 -5.89
N PRO A 397 -22.83 5.60 -6.51
CA PRO A 397 -22.99 5.82 -7.95
C PRO A 397 -22.09 6.93 -8.50
N GLY A 398 -21.37 6.68 -9.60
CA GLY A 398 -20.67 7.75 -10.33
C GLY A 398 -21.62 8.79 -10.92
N LYS A 399 -21.18 10.06 -11.06
CA LYS A 399 -22.06 11.17 -11.53
C LYS A 399 -21.38 12.29 -12.35
N GLY A 400 -20.16 12.10 -12.84
CA GLY A 400 -19.43 13.17 -13.55
C GLY A 400 -18.82 14.17 -12.57
N GLY A 401 -17.67 13.83 -12.00
CA GLY A 401 -16.93 14.65 -11.02
C GLY A 401 -17.45 14.58 -9.59
N GLY A 402 -18.25 13.55 -9.25
CA GLY A 402 -18.78 13.32 -7.90
C GLY A 402 -19.62 12.05 -7.81
N PHE A 403 -20.27 11.84 -6.65
CA PHE A 403 -21.05 10.63 -6.37
C PHE A 403 -22.52 10.90 -6.04
N GLY A 404 -23.38 9.94 -6.40
CA GLY A 404 -24.79 9.91 -6.05
C GLY A 404 -25.10 9.37 -4.66
N PRO A 405 -26.40 9.28 -4.30
CA PRO A 405 -26.85 8.68 -3.05
C PRO A 405 -26.37 7.23 -2.92
N ARG A 406 -25.68 6.92 -1.81
CA ARG A 406 -25.16 5.57 -1.55
C ARG A 406 -26.29 4.53 -1.44
N LYS A 407 -26.05 3.35 -2.00
CA LYS A 407 -26.95 2.18 -1.91
C LYS A 407 -26.24 1.05 -1.17
N GLN A 408 -26.97 0.29 -0.34
CA GLN A 408 -26.39 -0.83 0.41
C GLN A 408 -26.31 -2.07 -0.49
N ILE A 409 -25.12 -2.67 -0.64
CA ILE A 409 -24.90 -3.86 -1.47
C ILE A 409 -24.46 -5.11 -0.69
N GLY A 410 -24.08 -4.97 0.58
CA GLY A 410 -23.72 -6.10 1.43
C GLY A 410 -23.69 -5.80 2.93
N THR A 411 -23.58 -6.86 3.73
CA THR A 411 -23.52 -6.85 5.20
C THR A 411 -22.51 -7.88 5.71
N GLY A 412 -21.98 -7.73 6.92
CA GLY A 412 -21.02 -8.67 7.53
C GLY A 412 -19.54 -8.43 7.20
N TRP A 413 -19.22 -7.30 6.55
CA TRP A 413 -17.87 -6.94 6.09
C TRP A 413 -16.90 -6.54 7.21
N THR A 414 -17.29 -6.66 8.48
CA THR A 414 -16.39 -6.57 9.65
C THR A 414 -15.36 -7.71 9.70
N SER A 415 -15.70 -8.88 9.15
CA SER A 415 -14.80 -10.05 9.04
C SER A 415 -13.84 -10.00 7.84
N LEU A 416 -13.92 -8.93 7.04
CA LEU A 416 -13.11 -8.70 5.85
C LEU A 416 -12.25 -7.45 6.04
N THR A 417 -11.18 -7.30 5.25
CA THR A 417 -10.28 -6.14 5.22
C THR A 417 -9.57 -6.06 3.86
N LYS A 418 -8.86 -4.96 3.58
CA LYS A 418 -8.04 -4.77 2.38
C LYS A 418 -8.83 -5.06 1.10
N LEU A 419 -9.92 -4.31 0.99
CA LEU A 419 -10.79 -4.23 -0.19
C LEU A 419 -10.05 -3.54 -1.34
N THR A 420 -9.95 -4.16 -2.50
CA THR A 420 -9.44 -3.51 -3.72
C THR A 420 -10.14 -4.06 -4.97
N ALA A 421 -10.41 -3.20 -5.95
CA ALA A 421 -10.78 -3.66 -7.28
C ALA A 421 -9.63 -4.40 -7.95
N VAL A 422 -9.99 -5.37 -8.80
CA VAL A 422 -9.03 -6.17 -9.58
C VAL A 422 -9.40 -6.19 -11.08
N GLY A 423 -10.45 -5.51 -11.52
CA GLY A 423 -10.93 -5.60 -12.92
C GLY A 423 -11.56 -6.96 -13.23
N ASP A 424 -11.73 -7.31 -14.50
CA ASP A 424 -12.33 -8.60 -14.92
C ASP A 424 -11.35 -9.79 -14.79
N LEU A 425 -11.11 -10.22 -13.55
CA LEU A 425 -10.32 -11.42 -13.23
C LEU A 425 -11.13 -12.70 -13.45
N SER A 426 -12.46 -12.66 -13.33
CA SER A 426 -13.35 -13.80 -13.52
C SER A 426 -13.59 -14.15 -15.00
N ARG A 427 -13.30 -13.22 -15.90
CA ARG A 427 -13.56 -13.27 -17.34
C ARG A 427 -15.06 -13.47 -17.61
N ASP A 428 -15.87 -12.62 -17.00
CA ASP A 428 -17.33 -12.51 -17.19
C ASP A 428 -17.78 -11.17 -17.83
N GLY A 429 -16.83 -10.27 -18.12
CA GLY A 429 -17.07 -8.98 -18.76
C GLY A 429 -17.42 -7.84 -17.79
N LYS A 430 -17.30 -8.05 -16.47
CA LYS A 430 -17.61 -7.03 -15.46
C LYS A 430 -16.41 -6.78 -14.54
N PRO A 431 -16.38 -5.64 -13.82
CA PRO A 431 -15.37 -5.41 -12.79
C PRO A 431 -15.56 -6.32 -11.58
N ASP A 432 -14.48 -6.99 -11.16
CA ASP A 432 -14.40 -7.75 -9.92
C ASP A 432 -13.56 -7.02 -8.87
N PHE A 433 -13.68 -7.46 -7.62
CA PHE A 433 -12.85 -7.01 -6.51
C PHE A 433 -12.48 -8.15 -5.57
N VAL A 434 -11.43 -7.93 -4.78
CA VAL A 434 -10.97 -8.88 -3.76
C VAL A 434 -11.04 -8.27 -2.36
N ALA A 435 -11.19 -9.14 -1.35
CA ALA A 435 -11.04 -8.78 0.05
C ALA A 435 -10.46 -9.95 0.87
N VAL A 436 -9.70 -9.61 1.91
CA VAL A 436 -9.02 -10.56 2.81
C VAL A 436 -9.88 -10.86 4.03
N ASP A 437 -10.06 -12.13 4.35
CA ASP A 437 -10.72 -12.60 5.57
C ASP A 437 -9.80 -12.42 6.79
N THR A 438 -10.23 -11.61 7.76
CA THR A 438 -9.39 -11.20 8.91
C THR A 438 -9.07 -12.35 9.86
N LYS A 439 -9.90 -13.40 9.88
CA LYS A 439 -9.77 -14.55 10.79
C LYS A 439 -8.96 -15.69 10.19
N THR A 440 -9.13 -15.96 8.90
CA THR A 440 -8.51 -17.09 8.20
C THR A 440 -7.35 -16.71 7.29
N GLY A 441 -7.21 -15.42 6.94
CA GLY A 441 -6.24 -14.96 5.94
C GLY A 441 -6.54 -15.44 4.53
N LYS A 442 -7.78 -15.85 4.23
CA LYS A 442 -8.22 -16.18 2.87
C LYS A 442 -8.33 -14.93 2.00
N LEU A 443 -8.02 -15.06 0.71
CA LEU A 443 -8.35 -14.06 -0.30
C LEU A 443 -9.62 -14.49 -1.04
N TRP A 444 -10.63 -13.64 -1.03
CA TRP A 444 -11.92 -13.87 -1.68
C TRP A 444 -12.10 -12.94 -2.89
N LEU A 445 -12.41 -13.51 -4.05
CA LEU A 445 -12.90 -12.80 -5.24
C LEU A 445 -14.40 -12.64 -5.16
N TYR A 446 -14.89 -11.42 -5.37
CA TYR A 446 -16.30 -11.07 -5.51
C TYR A 446 -16.52 -10.57 -6.93
N LYS A 447 -17.45 -11.21 -7.65
CA LYS A 447 -17.60 -11.01 -9.10
C LYS A 447 -18.67 -9.99 -9.45
N GLY A 448 -18.46 -9.27 -10.55
CA GLY A 448 -19.42 -8.42 -11.27
C GLY A 448 -20.69 -8.00 -10.53
N LEU A 449 -20.63 -6.87 -9.81
CA LEU A 449 -21.69 -6.38 -8.89
C LEU A 449 -22.95 -5.81 -9.58
N SER A 450 -23.63 -6.59 -10.42
CA SER A 450 -25.03 -6.29 -10.78
C SER A 450 -25.89 -6.22 -9.52
N PHE A 451 -26.78 -5.22 -9.43
CA PHE A 451 -27.15 -4.58 -8.16
C PHE A 451 -28.17 -5.31 -7.25
N SER A 452 -28.00 -6.62 -7.04
CA SER A 452 -28.74 -7.40 -6.05
C SER A 452 -27.97 -8.65 -5.59
N GLY A 453 -27.49 -8.65 -4.34
CA GLY A 453 -26.98 -9.88 -3.68
C GLY A 453 -25.49 -10.21 -3.87
N GLY A 454 -24.60 -9.21 -3.88
CA GLY A 454 -23.14 -9.35 -4.01
C GLY A 454 -22.43 -10.02 -2.83
N THR A 455 -22.75 -11.29 -2.53
CA THR A 455 -22.11 -12.12 -1.49
C THR A 455 -21.56 -13.45 -2.00
N LYS A 456 -21.91 -13.86 -3.24
CA LYS A 456 -21.28 -15.00 -3.93
C LYS A 456 -19.81 -14.68 -4.16
N ARG A 457 -18.92 -15.50 -3.61
CA ARG A 457 -17.47 -15.30 -3.62
C ARG A 457 -16.71 -16.57 -3.98
N THR A 458 -15.62 -16.43 -4.71
CA THR A 458 -14.69 -17.52 -5.05
C THR A 458 -13.45 -17.40 -4.18
N GLU A 459 -12.96 -18.52 -3.64
CA GLU A 459 -11.70 -18.56 -2.90
C GLU A 459 -10.52 -18.49 -3.89
N LEU A 460 -9.76 -17.40 -3.87
CA LEU A 460 -8.52 -17.30 -4.66
C LEU A 460 -7.37 -17.99 -3.94
N VAL A 461 -7.25 -17.78 -2.62
CA VAL A 461 -6.15 -18.32 -1.80
C VAL A 461 -6.64 -18.73 -0.41
N LYS A 462 -6.19 -19.90 0.03
CA LYS A 462 -6.65 -20.62 1.24
C LYS A 462 -6.26 -20.00 2.59
N SER A 463 -5.19 -19.23 2.66
CA SER A 463 -4.66 -18.62 3.89
C SER A 463 -3.53 -17.63 3.59
N GLY A 464 -3.04 -16.92 4.63
CA GLY A 464 -1.80 -16.15 4.61
C GLY A 464 -1.89 -14.70 4.12
N TRP A 465 -3.03 -14.25 3.57
CA TRP A 465 -3.20 -12.87 3.10
C TRP A 465 -3.37 -11.84 4.21
N ASN A 466 -3.68 -12.29 5.43
CA ASN A 466 -3.51 -11.50 6.65
C ASN A 466 -2.04 -11.13 6.94
N GLY A 467 -1.08 -11.74 6.25
CA GLY A 467 0.34 -11.39 6.26
C GLY A 467 0.73 -10.29 5.24
N MET A 468 -0.21 -9.70 4.50
CA MET A 468 0.05 -8.57 3.59
C MET A 468 -0.30 -7.24 4.27
N ARG A 469 0.59 -6.23 4.18
CA ARG A 469 0.30 -4.88 4.68
C ARG A 469 -0.57 -4.06 3.72
N SER A 470 -0.36 -4.22 2.41
CA SER A 470 -1.14 -3.52 1.39
C SER A 470 -1.27 -4.40 0.14
N LEU A 471 -2.33 -4.21 -0.62
CA LEU A 471 -2.58 -4.89 -1.89
C LEU A 471 -3.48 -4.04 -2.79
N THR A 472 -3.30 -4.14 -4.10
CA THR A 472 -4.13 -3.47 -5.10
C THR A 472 -4.12 -4.22 -6.42
N GLY A 473 -5.23 -4.24 -7.17
CA GLY A 473 -5.18 -4.60 -8.59
C GLY A 473 -4.35 -3.58 -9.37
N VAL A 474 -3.79 -3.94 -10.51
CA VAL A 474 -2.89 -3.06 -11.29
C VAL A 474 -3.11 -3.13 -12.81
N GLY A 475 -4.34 -3.47 -13.22
CA GLY A 475 -4.63 -3.79 -14.62
C GLY A 475 -3.83 -5.00 -15.09
N ASP A 476 -3.63 -5.16 -16.40
CA ASP A 476 -2.66 -6.12 -16.94
C ASP A 476 -1.24 -5.52 -16.84
N LEU A 477 -0.38 -6.13 -16.04
CA LEU A 477 1.02 -5.73 -15.90
C LEU A 477 1.94 -6.54 -16.84
N ASN A 478 1.48 -7.68 -17.36
CA ASN A 478 2.31 -8.75 -17.93
C ASN A 478 2.09 -9.00 -19.44
N GLY A 479 0.96 -8.59 -20.00
CA GLY A 479 0.59 -8.68 -21.42
C GLY A 479 -0.38 -9.81 -21.78
N ASP A 480 -0.81 -10.65 -20.83
CA ASP A 480 -1.75 -11.77 -21.09
C ASP A 480 -3.23 -11.35 -21.18
N LYS A 481 -3.51 -10.05 -21.03
CA LYS A 481 -4.84 -9.42 -21.03
C LYS A 481 -5.74 -9.88 -19.88
N ILE A 482 -5.19 -10.44 -18.80
CA ILE A 482 -5.90 -10.74 -17.55
C ILE A 482 -5.37 -9.79 -16.46
N PRO A 483 -6.23 -9.14 -15.65
CA PRO A 483 -5.77 -8.24 -14.61
C PRO A 483 -4.94 -8.92 -13.50
N ASP A 484 -3.87 -8.25 -13.11
CA ASP A 484 -2.89 -8.65 -12.11
C ASP A 484 -3.18 -8.03 -10.73
N LEU A 485 -2.64 -8.68 -9.67
CA LEU A 485 -2.73 -8.21 -8.29
C LEU A 485 -1.33 -8.00 -7.69
N ILE A 486 -1.07 -6.81 -7.14
CA ILE A 486 0.14 -6.50 -6.37
C ILE A 486 -0.18 -6.63 -4.87
N ALA A 487 0.75 -7.19 -4.09
CA ALA A 487 0.69 -7.13 -2.63
C ALA A 487 2.08 -6.98 -1.97
N VAL A 488 2.12 -6.26 -0.85
CA VAL A 488 3.33 -6.04 -0.04
C VAL A 488 3.27 -6.88 1.23
N ALA A 489 4.26 -7.75 1.44
CA ALA A 489 4.33 -8.63 2.60
C ALA A 489 4.71 -7.86 3.88
N ASN A 490 3.88 -7.97 4.92
CA ASN A 490 3.98 -7.19 6.16
C ASN A 490 5.34 -7.36 6.87
N SER A 491 5.85 -8.60 6.96
CA SER A 491 7.10 -8.93 7.66
C SER A 491 8.40 -8.58 6.93
N THR A 492 8.34 -8.02 5.71
CA THR A 492 9.57 -7.75 4.92
C THR A 492 9.53 -6.47 4.09
N GLY A 493 8.35 -5.92 3.78
CA GLY A 493 8.22 -4.84 2.80
C GLY A 493 8.67 -5.26 1.40
N LYS A 494 8.59 -6.57 1.09
CA LYS A 494 8.76 -7.09 -0.26
C LYS A 494 7.43 -6.98 -1.01
N MET A 495 7.46 -6.31 -2.15
CA MET A 495 6.34 -6.20 -3.07
C MET A 495 6.36 -7.39 -4.03
N TYR A 496 5.21 -8.02 -4.23
CA TYR A 496 5.03 -9.18 -5.10
C TYR A 496 3.89 -8.95 -6.08
N LEU A 497 4.13 -9.28 -7.35
CA LEU A 497 3.12 -9.46 -8.38
C LEU A 497 2.54 -10.86 -8.25
N TYR A 498 1.21 -10.99 -8.34
CA TYR A 498 0.49 -12.25 -8.48
C TYR A 498 -0.24 -12.17 -9.82
N ALA A 499 0.23 -12.95 -10.80
CA ALA A 499 -0.29 -12.86 -12.16
C ALA A 499 -1.79 -13.25 -12.24
N GLY A 500 -2.55 -12.55 -13.07
CA GLY A 500 -3.97 -12.82 -13.31
C GLY A 500 -4.21 -14.20 -13.91
N LYS A 501 -5.29 -14.87 -13.51
CA LYS A 501 -5.83 -16.06 -14.18
C LYS A 501 -7.36 -16.05 -14.05
N LYS A 502 -8.06 -16.64 -15.02
CA LYS A 502 -9.53 -16.73 -14.98
C LYS A 502 -10.03 -17.34 -13.65
N ASN A 503 -10.54 -16.49 -12.75
CA ASN A 503 -10.98 -16.82 -11.38
C ASN A 503 -9.88 -17.32 -10.42
N ALA A 504 -8.60 -17.01 -10.66
CA ALA A 504 -7.47 -17.49 -9.88
C ALA A 504 -6.29 -16.49 -9.89
N LEU A 505 -5.24 -16.78 -9.11
CA LEU A 505 -3.96 -16.07 -9.20
C LEU A 505 -2.84 -17.06 -9.52
N GLY A 506 -1.84 -16.61 -10.26
CA GLY A 506 -0.61 -17.34 -10.58
C GLY A 506 0.42 -17.36 -9.45
N SER A 507 1.56 -17.99 -9.74
CA SER A 507 2.75 -17.91 -8.89
C SER A 507 3.22 -16.46 -8.74
N ARG A 508 3.72 -16.11 -7.56
CA ARG A 508 4.15 -14.73 -7.27
C ARG A 508 5.57 -14.42 -7.73
N THR A 509 5.76 -13.24 -8.31
CA THR A 509 7.07 -12.71 -8.74
C THR A 509 7.48 -11.54 -7.84
N LEU A 510 8.74 -11.50 -7.40
CA LEU A 510 9.25 -10.40 -6.58
C LEU A 510 9.45 -9.13 -7.43
N GLN A 511 8.75 -8.06 -7.08
CA GLN A 511 8.86 -6.76 -7.74
C GLN A 511 9.90 -5.85 -7.08
N GLY A 512 10.02 -5.91 -5.75
CA GLY A 512 10.96 -5.04 -5.04
C GLY A 512 10.95 -5.21 -3.53
N SER A 513 11.73 -4.37 -2.86
CA SER A 513 11.87 -4.31 -1.41
C SER A 513 11.98 -2.88 -0.90
N GLY A 514 11.91 -2.72 0.43
CA GLY A 514 11.95 -1.41 1.08
C GLY A 514 10.58 -0.76 1.25
N TRP A 515 9.48 -1.40 0.81
CA TRP A 515 8.10 -0.98 1.02
C TRP A 515 7.69 -1.19 2.50
N ASN A 516 8.43 -0.51 3.39
CA ASN A 516 8.41 -0.53 4.84
C ASN A 516 8.24 0.88 5.45
N SER A 517 8.25 1.96 4.66
CA SER A 517 7.72 3.27 5.12
C SER A 517 6.19 3.24 5.23
#